data_AF-W1F8Q5-F1
#
_entry.id   AF-W1F8Q5-F1
#
_cell.length_a   1.000
_cell.length_b   1.000
_cell.length_c   1.000
_cell.angle_alpha   90.00
_cell.angle_beta   90.00
_cell.angle_gamma   90.00
#
_symmetry.space_group_name_H-M   'P 1'
#
loop_
_entity.id
_entity.type
_entity.pdbx_description
1 polymer ?
#
loop_
_entity_poly.entity_id
_entity_poly.type
_entity_poly.pdbx_seq_one_letter_code
_entity_poly.pdbx_strand_id
1 'polypeptide(L)'
;MSVEKLIVDHMETWTSALQTRSTAGRGSSGKIDLYGIKKLRELILELAVRGKLVPQDPNDEPASELLKRIAAEKAELVKQGKIKKQKPLPEISEEEKPFELPEGWEWVTLATVGEIVGGGTPKSDNPQFWAKMVLSGLLQQTSTDSKGSTLHLEPVIFHPQDCQTHQPG
;
A
#
# COMPACT_ATOMS: atom_id res chain seq x y z
N MET A 1 -27.02 -14.15 -2.74
CA MET A 1 -27.35 -13.94 -1.31
C MET A 1 -27.40 -12.43 -1.07
N SER A 2 -28.47 -11.87 -0.51
CA SER A 2 -28.55 -10.42 -0.22
C SER A 2 -27.50 -10.04 0.83
N VAL A 3 -26.89 -8.85 0.67
CA VAL A 3 -25.91 -8.29 1.62
C VAL A 3 -26.52 -8.19 3.02
N GLU A 4 -27.81 -7.85 3.11
CA GLU A 4 -28.56 -7.75 4.36
C GLU A 4 -28.56 -9.09 5.10
N LYS A 5 -28.76 -10.19 4.39
CA LYS A 5 -28.75 -11.54 4.97
C LYS A 5 -27.35 -11.89 5.49
N LEU A 6 -26.30 -11.52 4.77
CA LEU A 6 -24.92 -11.75 5.20
C LEU A 6 -24.59 -10.98 6.49
N ILE A 7 -25.07 -9.75 6.62
CA ILE A 7 -24.90 -8.93 7.83
C ILE A 7 -25.65 -9.55 9.01
N VAL A 8 -26.89 -10.01 8.79
CA VAL A 8 -27.71 -10.65 9.83
C VAL A 8 -27.12 -11.99 10.27
N ASP A 9 -26.62 -12.82 9.35
CA ASP A 9 -26.02 -14.12 9.67
C ASP A 9 -24.76 -13.98 10.55
N HIS A 10 -24.06 -12.84 10.49
CA HIS A 10 -22.84 -12.59 11.27
C HIS A 10 -23.07 -11.73 12.52
N MET A 11 -24.30 -11.30 12.80
CA MET A 11 -24.63 -10.44 13.95
C MET A 11 -24.15 -11.01 15.28
N GLU A 12 -24.38 -12.30 15.52
CA GLU A 12 -24.00 -12.97 16.78
C GLU A 12 -22.49 -12.92 17.02
N THR A 13 -21.70 -12.98 15.95
CA THR A 13 -20.23 -12.87 16.02
C THR A 13 -19.79 -11.46 16.42
N TRP A 14 -20.49 -10.43 15.97
CA TRP A 14 -20.15 -9.03 16.26
C TRP A 14 -20.67 -8.54 17.60
N THR A 15 -21.81 -9.05 18.05
CA THR A 15 -22.37 -8.76 19.38
C THR A 15 -21.60 -9.46 20.51
N SER A 16 -20.75 -10.45 20.18
CA SER A 16 -19.87 -11.15 21.14
C SER A 16 -18.66 -10.30 21.59
N ALA A 17 -18.88 -9.01 21.86
CA ALA A 17 -17.91 -7.93 21.90
C ALA A 17 -16.80 -8.02 22.97
N LEU A 18 -16.85 -8.98 23.89
CA LEU A 18 -15.92 -9.05 25.03
C LEU A 18 -15.52 -10.50 25.31
N GLN A 19 -14.51 -11.03 24.61
CA GLN A 19 -13.82 -12.23 25.10
C GLN A 19 -12.78 -11.80 26.13
N THR A 20 -13.01 -12.12 27.41
CA THR A 20 -11.97 -11.99 28.44
C THR A 20 -11.01 -13.17 28.30
N ARG A 21 -9.78 -12.94 27.84
CA ARG A 21 -8.75 -13.97 27.96
C ARG A 21 -8.37 -14.15 29.42
N SER A 22 -8.53 -15.35 29.95
CA SER A 22 -7.99 -15.72 31.25
C SER A 22 -6.46 -15.82 31.15
N THR A 23 -5.75 -14.77 31.59
CA THR A 23 -4.30 -14.85 31.79
C THR A 23 -4.04 -15.59 33.11
N ALA A 24 -3.64 -16.86 33.05
CA ALA A 24 -3.20 -17.60 34.23
C ALA A 24 -1.87 -17.02 34.73
N GLY A 25 -1.91 -16.08 35.68
CA GLY A 25 -0.73 -15.44 36.24
C GLY A 25 -1.04 -14.24 37.15
N ARG A 26 -0.20 -14.05 38.17
CA ARG A 26 -0.30 -13.01 39.21
C ARG A 26 -0.13 -11.61 38.58
N GLY A 27 -1.25 -10.99 38.22
CA GLY A 27 -1.30 -9.68 37.57
C GLY A 27 -2.25 -9.66 36.36
N SER A 28 -3.52 -10.02 36.57
CA SER A 28 -4.52 -10.00 35.50
C SER A 28 -5.06 -8.58 35.32
N SER A 29 -4.37 -7.75 34.55
CA SER A 29 -5.07 -6.67 33.87
C SER A 29 -5.82 -7.33 32.71
N GLY A 30 -7.12 -7.62 32.90
CA GLY A 30 -7.94 -8.27 31.88
C GLY A 30 -7.93 -7.47 30.59
N LYS A 31 -7.10 -7.88 29.62
CA LYS A 31 -7.11 -7.30 28.28
C LYS A 31 -8.38 -7.79 27.59
N ILE A 32 -9.33 -6.88 27.43
CA ILE A 32 -10.55 -7.11 26.65
C ILE A 32 -10.14 -7.38 25.20
N ASP A 33 -10.47 -8.56 24.66
CA ASP A 33 -10.27 -8.83 23.23
C ASP A 33 -11.54 -8.42 22.45
N LEU A 34 -11.38 -7.42 21.59
CA LEU A 34 -12.44 -6.86 20.75
C LEU A 34 -12.68 -7.73 19.49
N TYR A 35 -12.81 -9.04 19.67
CA TYR A 35 -12.92 -10.03 18.57
C TYR A 35 -14.08 -9.72 17.62
N GLY A 36 -15.28 -9.49 18.14
CA GLY A 36 -16.46 -9.17 17.33
C GLY A 36 -16.29 -7.90 16.50
N ILE A 37 -15.69 -6.85 17.07
CA ILE A 37 -15.43 -5.58 16.36
C ILE A 37 -14.41 -5.77 15.23
N LYS A 38 -13.37 -6.59 15.44
CA LYS A 38 -12.40 -6.92 14.40
C LYS A 38 -13.08 -7.62 13.22
N LYS A 39 -13.93 -8.61 13.49
CA LYS A 39 -14.67 -9.34 12.44
C LYS A 39 -15.67 -8.46 11.68
N LEU A 40 -16.31 -7.51 12.36
CA LEU A 40 -17.19 -6.55 11.70
C LEU A 40 -16.42 -5.66 10.71
N ARG A 41 -15.25 -5.15 11.12
CA ARG A 41 -14.40 -4.33 10.25
C ARG A 41 -13.94 -5.10 9.01
N GLU A 42 -13.53 -6.36 9.19
CA GLU A 42 -13.15 -7.25 8.08
C GLU A 42 -14.29 -7.38 7.07
N LEU A 43 -15.53 -7.67 7.52
CA LEU A 43 -16.66 -7.82 6.60
C LEU A 43 -17.01 -6.50 5.90
N ILE A 44 -17.05 -5.38 6.62
CA ILE A 44 -17.37 -4.07 6.02
C ILE A 44 -16.35 -3.74 4.92
N LEU A 45 -15.06 -3.98 5.17
CA LEU A 45 -14.02 -3.75 4.17
C LEU A 45 -14.18 -4.66 2.94
N GLU A 46 -14.51 -5.94 3.15
CA GLU A 46 -14.80 -6.87 2.05
C GLU A 46 -15.98 -6.38 1.19
N LEU A 47 -17.07 -5.95 1.82
CA LEU A 47 -18.23 -5.41 1.11
C LEU A 47 -17.93 -4.09 0.40
N ALA A 48 -17.10 -3.22 1.01
CA ALA A 48 -16.68 -1.96 0.43
C ALA A 48 -15.86 -2.16 -0.85
N VAL A 49 -14.86 -3.04 -0.79
CA VAL A 49 -13.98 -3.34 -1.93
C VAL A 49 -14.77 -3.97 -3.09
N ARG A 50 -15.84 -4.72 -2.79
CA ARG A 50 -16.75 -5.28 -3.81
C ARG A 50 -17.81 -4.31 -4.32
N GLY A 51 -17.88 -3.08 -3.80
CA GLY A 51 -18.91 -2.09 -4.19
C GLY A 51 -20.32 -2.42 -3.72
N LYS A 52 -20.49 -3.28 -2.70
CA LYS A 52 -21.80 -3.78 -2.25
C LYS A 52 -22.41 -3.03 -1.06
N LEU A 53 -21.71 -2.01 -0.53
CA LEU A 53 -22.19 -1.24 0.62
C LEU A 53 -23.22 -0.16 0.26
N VAL A 54 -23.31 0.22 -1.01
CA VAL A 54 -24.19 1.29 -1.47
C VAL A 54 -25.05 0.75 -2.62
N PRO A 55 -26.37 1.05 -2.65
CA PRO A 55 -27.21 0.73 -3.79
C PRO A 55 -26.60 1.30 -5.08
N GLN A 56 -26.45 0.45 -6.10
CA GLN A 56 -25.97 0.90 -7.41
C GLN A 56 -27.16 1.48 -8.20
N ASP A 57 -26.93 2.56 -8.94
CA ASP A 57 -27.94 3.11 -9.86
C ASP A 57 -27.80 2.42 -11.23
N PRO A 58 -28.83 1.74 -11.74
CA PRO A 58 -28.80 1.12 -13.07
C PRO A 58 -28.61 2.13 -14.22
N ASN A 59 -28.83 3.42 -13.98
CA ASN A 59 -28.63 4.48 -14.96
C ASN A 59 -27.19 5.02 -14.99
N ASP A 60 -26.33 4.58 -14.07
CA ASP A 60 -24.92 4.98 -14.08
C ASP A 60 -24.24 4.51 -15.36
N GLU A 61 -23.28 5.31 -15.83
CA GLU A 61 -22.51 4.97 -17.02
C GLU A 61 -21.69 3.69 -16.79
N PRO A 62 -21.83 2.64 -17.63
CA PRO A 62 -21.06 1.43 -17.45
C PRO A 62 -19.59 1.69 -17.81
N ALA A 63 -18.69 1.03 -17.09
CA ALA A 63 -17.24 1.12 -17.29
C ALA A 63 -16.82 0.85 -18.74
N SER A 64 -17.55 0.01 -19.46
CA SER A 64 -17.33 -0.28 -20.88
C SER A 64 -17.31 0.97 -21.78
N GLU A 65 -18.13 2.00 -21.49
CA GLU A 65 -18.15 3.24 -22.27
C GLU A 65 -16.89 4.08 -22.03
N LEU A 66 -16.44 4.16 -20.77
CA LEU A 66 -15.17 4.81 -20.43
C LEU A 66 -13.98 4.09 -21.08
N LEU A 67 -13.99 2.75 -21.09
CA LEU A 67 -12.91 1.95 -21.70
C LEU A 67 -12.83 2.15 -23.23
N LYS A 68 -13.97 2.29 -23.92
CA LYS A 68 -14.00 2.67 -25.35
C LYS A 68 -13.34 4.02 -25.58
N ARG A 69 -13.62 5.02 -24.72
CA ARG A 69 -13.00 6.36 -24.80
C ARG A 69 -11.49 6.29 -24.58
N ILE A 70 -11.05 5.56 -23.56
CA ILE A 70 -9.62 5.34 -23.28
C ILE A 70 -8.92 4.66 -24.47
N ALA A 71 -9.53 3.64 -25.06
CA ALA A 71 -8.97 2.94 -26.22
C ALA A 71 -8.83 3.87 -27.44
N ALA A 72 -9.83 4.71 -27.71
CA ALA A 72 -9.80 5.69 -28.79
C ALA A 72 -8.72 6.76 -28.56
N GLU A 73 -8.64 7.32 -27.35
CA GLU A 73 -7.65 8.31 -26.98
C GLU A 73 -6.22 7.75 -27.06
N LYS A 74 -6.00 6.53 -26.53
CA LYS A 74 -4.71 5.83 -26.66
C LYS A 74 -4.33 5.62 -28.12
N ALA A 75 -5.25 5.20 -28.98
CA ALA A 75 -4.96 5.00 -30.40
C ALA A 75 -4.49 6.31 -31.08
N GLU A 76 -5.09 7.44 -30.69
CA GLU A 76 -4.69 8.76 -31.19
C GLU A 76 -3.32 9.20 -30.66
N LEU A 77 -3.04 9.00 -29.37
CA LEU A 77 -1.73 9.30 -28.79
C LEU A 77 -0.60 8.42 -29.38
N VAL A 78 -0.89 7.17 -29.75
CA VAL A 78 0.05 6.30 -30.48
C VAL A 78 0.34 6.86 -31.87
N LYS A 79 -0.68 7.34 -32.61
CA LYS A 79 -0.48 7.98 -33.92
C LYS A 79 0.36 9.26 -33.81
N GLN A 80 0.17 10.02 -32.75
CA GLN A 80 0.96 11.22 -32.46
C GLN A 80 2.38 10.91 -31.97
N GLY A 81 2.72 9.64 -31.73
CA GLY A 81 4.05 9.22 -31.27
C GLY A 81 4.36 9.58 -29.81
N LYS A 82 3.38 10.06 -29.05
CA LYS A 82 3.55 10.43 -27.63
C LYS A 82 3.67 9.23 -26.71
N ILE A 83 3.02 8.13 -27.09
CA ILE A 83 3.06 6.87 -26.34
C ILE A 83 3.43 5.71 -27.26
N LYS A 84 4.13 4.71 -26.71
CA LYS A 84 4.47 3.49 -27.45
C LYS A 84 3.24 2.60 -27.60
N LYS A 85 3.13 1.93 -28.75
CA LYS A 85 2.08 0.93 -28.98
C LYS A 85 2.23 -0.20 -27.96
N GLN A 86 1.26 -0.34 -27.05
CA GLN A 86 1.24 -1.41 -26.07
C GLN A 86 1.00 -2.76 -26.78
N LYS A 87 1.65 -3.81 -26.26
CA LYS A 87 1.41 -5.19 -26.70
C LYS A 87 -0.05 -5.55 -26.38
N PRO A 88 -0.80 -6.21 -27.29
CA PRO A 88 -2.13 -6.70 -26.97
C PRO A 88 -2.05 -7.60 -25.73
N LEU A 89 -2.81 -7.24 -24.71
CA LEU A 89 -2.88 -7.95 -23.45
C LEU A 89 -3.75 -9.20 -23.64
N PRO A 90 -3.43 -10.31 -22.94
CA PRO A 90 -4.33 -11.47 -22.93
C PRO A 90 -5.68 -11.08 -22.33
N GLU A 91 -6.74 -11.75 -22.80
CA GLU A 91 -8.06 -11.62 -22.21
C GLU A 91 -8.02 -12.17 -20.77
N ILE A 92 -8.67 -11.46 -19.84
CA ILE A 92 -8.75 -11.84 -18.43
C ILE A 92 -9.57 -13.13 -18.35
N SER A 93 -8.96 -14.23 -17.89
CA SER A 93 -9.66 -15.52 -17.79
C SER A 93 -10.68 -15.51 -16.65
N GLU A 94 -11.66 -16.42 -16.70
CA GLU A 94 -12.65 -16.56 -15.62
C GLU A 94 -12.01 -17.00 -14.30
N GLU A 95 -10.82 -17.65 -14.32
CA GLU A 95 -10.10 -17.99 -13.09
C GLU A 95 -9.48 -16.76 -12.40
N GLU A 96 -9.19 -15.70 -13.16
CA GLU A 96 -8.65 -14.43 -12.63
C GLU A 96 -9.72 -13.54 -12.00
N LYS A 97 -11.00 -13.93 -12.06
CA LYS A 97 -12.15 -13.18 -11.53
C LYS A 97 -12.60 -13.81 -10.20
N PRO A 98 -12.03 -13.41 -9.05
CA PRO A 98 -12.34 -14.03 -7.76
C PRO A 98 -13.77 -13.80 -7.27
N PHE A 99 -14.51 -12.84 -7.85
CA PHE A 99 -15.90 -12.55 -7.48
C PHE A 99 -16.70 -11.86 -8.59
N GLU A 100 -18.02 -11.93 -8.45
CA GLU A 100 -19.00 -11.23 -9.29
C GLU A 100 -19.02 -9.72 -8.98
N LEU A 101 -18.91 -8.92 -10.05
CA LEU A 101 -18.94 -7.46 -9.99
C LEU A 101 -20.37 -6.91 -9.95
N PRO A 102 -20.57 -5.71 -9.38
CA PRO A 102 -21.82 -4.97 -9.52
C PRO A 102 -22.13 -4.60 -10.99
N GLU A 103 -23.38 -4.25 -11.24
CA GLU A 103 -23.81 -3.78 -12.57
C GLU A 103 -23.01 -2.54 -12.99
N GLY A 104 -22.62 -2.49 -14.26
CA GLY A 104 -21.82 -1.40 -14.82
C GLY A 104 -20.31 -1.48 -14.52
N TRP A 105 -19.85 -2.36 -13.63
CA TRP A 105 -18.42 -2.56 -13.37
C TRP A 105 -17.81 -3.58 -14.35
N GLU A 106 -16.53 -3.40 -14.69
CA GLU A 106 -15.84 -4.28 -15.63
C GLU A 106 -14.42 -4.60 -15.13
N TRP A 107 -14.03 -5.87 -15.19
CA TRP A 107 -12.67 -6.29 -14.90
C TRP A 107 -11.76 -5.85 -16.03
N VAL A 108 -10.73 -5.06 -15.70
CA VAL A 108 -9.70 -4.65 -16.65
C VAL A 108 -8.32 -4.68 -16.03
N THR A 109 -7.30 -4.90 -16.85
CA THR A 109 -5.91 -4.83 -16.41
C THR A 109 -5.49 -3.37 -16.26
N LEU A 110 -4.60 -3.06 -15.31
CA LEU A 110 -4.11 -1.69 -15.09
C LEU A 110 -3.47 -1.07 -16.35
N ALA A 111 -2.82 -1.89 -17.16
CA ALA A 111 -2.24 -1.48 -18.44
C ALA A 111 -3.31 -1.01 -19.46
N THR A 112 -4.56 -1.46 -19.31
CA THR A 112 -5.69 -1.02 -20.15
C THR A 112 -6.08 0.43 -19.85
N VAL A 113 -6.03 0.84 -18.58
CA VAL A 113 -6.45 2.18 -18.16
C VAL A 113 -5.32 3.20 -18.32
N GLY A 114 -4.07 2.81 -18.05
CA GLY A 114 -2.93 3.75 -18.05
C GLY A 114 -1.63 3.16 -18.56
N GLU A 115 -0.57 3.97 -18.52
CA GLU A 115 0.80 3.52 -18.72
C GLU A 115 1.44 3.21 -17.37
N ILE A 116 2.00 2.01 -17.23
CA ILE A 116 2.75 1.61 -16.04
C ILE A 116 4.20 2.05 -16.25
N VAL A 117 4.59 3.14 -15.58
CA VAL A 117 5.97 3.63 -15.59
C VAL A 117 6.68 3.09 -14.34
N GLY A 118 7.76 2.34 -14.55
CA GLY A 118 8.64 1.91 -13.46
C GLY A 118 9.45 3.08 -12.92
N GLY A 119 9.54 3.21 -11.59
CA GLY A 119 10.49 4.11 -10.96
C GLY A 119 11.92 3.57 -11.06
N GLY A 120 12.88 4.43 -11.35
CA GLY A 120 14.30 4.12 -11.21
C GLY A 120 14.78 4.59 -9.85
N THR A 121 15.32 3.69 -9.02
CA THR A 121 16.08 4.12 -7.83
C THR A 121 17.28 4.93 -8.32
N PRO A 122 17.40 6.22 -7.94
CA PRO A 122 18.57 7.01 -8.29
C PRO A 122 19.81 6.28 -7.82
N LYS A 123 20.83 6.21 -8.67
CA LYS A 123 22.10 5.56 -8.32
C LYS A 123 22.61 6.10 -6.98
N SER A 124 23.08 5.21 -6.12
CA SER A 124 23.59 5.53 -4.79
C SER A 124 24.81 6.46 -4.81
N ASP A 125 25.45 6.61 -5.98
CA ASP A 125 26.57 7.52 -6.23
C ASP A 125 26.15 8.98 -6.40
N ASN A 126 24.85 9.29 -6.56
CA ASN A 126 24.37 10.65 -6.74
C ASN A 126 24.15 11.33 -5.37
N PRO A 127 25.06 12.22 -4.93
CA PRO A 127 24.97 12.81 -3.59
C PRO A 127 23.74 13.72 -3.45
N GLN A 128 23.19 14.24 -4.56
CA GLN A 128 22.00 15.10 -4.55
C GLN A 128 20.77 14.40 -3.96
N PHE A 129 20.66 13.07 -4.11
CA PHE A 129 19.53 12.28 -3.62
C PHE A 129 19.83 11.56 -2.29
N TRP A 130 21.11 11.28 -1.98
CA TRP A 130 21.51 10.43 -0.85
C TRP A 130 22.32 11.15 0.26
N ALA A 131 22.82 12.37 0.03
CA ALA A 131 23.67 13.08 1.01
C ALA A 131 22.94 13.55 2.29
N LYS A 132 21.60 13.53 2.31
CA LYS A 132 20.83 14.03 3.47
C LYS A 132 20.84 13.06 4.68
N MET A 133 21.28 11.82 4.50
CA MET A 133 21.33 10.83 5.59
C MET A 133 22.51 11.01 6.55
N VAL A 134 23.56 11.74 6.15
CA VAL A 134 24.75 11.94 7.00
C VAL A 134 24.55 13.04 8.04
N LEU A 135 23.65 14.01 7.80
CA LEU A 135 23.46 15.16 8.69
C LEU A 135 22.54 14.91 9.89
N SER A 136 21.83 13.78 9.97
CA SER A 136 21.04 13.45 11.19
C SER A 136 21.91 12.89 12.34
N GLY A 137 23.16 12.52 12.06
CA GLY A 137 24.11 12.05 13.07
C GLY A 137 25.02 13.15 13.65
N LEU A 138 25.03 14.36 13.06
CA LEU A 138 25.89 15.45 13.50
C LEU A 138 25.17 16.37 14.49
N LEU A 139 24.62 15.79 15.57
CA LEU A 139 24.42 16.57 16.79
C LEU A 139 25.80 16.73 17.42
N GLN A 140 26.55 17.76 17.01
CA GLN A 140 27.77 18.16 17.71
C GLN A 140 27.36 18.58 19.12
N GLN A 141 27.53 17.66 20.09
CA GLN A 141 27.55 18.02 21.50
C GLN A 141 28.85 18.79 21.75
N THR A 142 28.84 20.10 21.54
CA THR A 142 29.90 20.96 22.06
C THR A 142 29.60 21.18 23.54
N SER A 143 30.30 20.43 24.40
CA SER A 143 30.32 20.68 25.84
C SER A 143 31.42 21.69 26.14
N THR A 144 31.04 22.92 26.49
CA THR A 144 31.96 23.95 26.99
C THR A 144 32.07 23.87 28.51
N ASP A 145 33.29 23.84 29.06
CA ASP A 145 33.49 24.00 30.50
C ASP A 145 33.29 25.46 30.96
N SER A 146 33.15 25.69 32.25
CA SER A 146 32.92 27.01 32.85
C SER A 146 34.13 27.96 32.80
N LYS A 147 35.21 27.59 32.12
CA LYS A 147 36.38 28.44 31.87
C LYS A 147 36.65 28.68 30.38
N GLY A 148 35.74 28.27 29.50
CA GLY A 148 35.72 28.65 28.09
C GLY A 148 36.80 27.99 27.22
N SER A 149 37.40 26.89 27.65
CA SER A 149 38.37 26.16 26.82
C SER A 149 37.67 25.10 25.97
N THR A 150 37.66 25.30 24.65
CA THR A 150 37.12 24.33 23.69
C THR A 150 38.21 23.32 23.33
N LEU A 151 38.04 22.06 23.72
CA LEU A 151 38.90 20.99 23.24
C LEU A 151 38.48 20.63 21.82
N HIS A 152 39.31 21.02 20.85
CA HIS A 152 39.23 20.51 19.48
C HIS A 152 39.63 19.04 19.49
N LEU A 153 38.65 18.15 19.42
CA LEU A 153 38.90 16.76 19.03
C LEU A 153 38.87 16.72 17.50
N GLU A 154 39.97 16.28 16.90
CA GLU A 154 40.03 16.09 15.45
C GLU A 154 38.97 15.07 15.02
N PRO A 155 38.24 15.34 13.92
CA PRO A 155 37.24 14.41 13.43
C PRO A 155 37.92 13.13 12.96
N VAL A 156 37.57 12.01 13.56
CA VAL A 156 37.90 10.69 13.03
C VAL A 156 37.11 10.52 11.73
N ILE A 157 37.77 10.73 10.60
CA ILE A 157 37.22 10.41 9.28
C ILE A 157 37.18 8.89 9.17
N PHE A 158 35.98 8.31 9.25
CA PHE A 158 35.79 6.90 8.95
C PHE A 158 35.95 6.69 7.44
N HIS A 159 37.05 6.06 7.02
CA HIS A 159 37.30 5.73 5.61
C HIS A 159 36.40 4.56 5.19
N PRO A 160 35.58 4.68 4.12
CA PRO A 160 34.61 3.64 3.70
C PRO A 160 35.22 2.35 3.12
N GLN A 161 36.48 2.01 3.41
CA GLN A 161 37.16 0.85 2.81
C GLN A 161 36.99 -0.47 3.58
N ASP A 162 36.34 -0.48 4.75
CA ASP A 162 36.21 -1.69 5.57
C ASP A 162 35.04 -2.62 5.19
N CYS A 163 34.25 -2.27 4.18
CA CYS A 163 33.25 -3.17 3.61
C CYS A 163 33.81 -3.93 2.40
N GLN A 164 34.86 -4.72 2.62
CA GLN A 164 35.20 -5.79 1.67
C GLN A 164 34.31 -7.00 1.92
N THR A 165 33.57 -7.35 0.88
CA THR A 165 32.70 -8.51 0.73
C THR A 165 33.43 -9.80 1.07
N HIS A 166 33.03 -10.46 2.15
CA HIS A 166 33.37 -11.86 2.36
C HIS A 166 32.47 -12.70 1.44
N GLN A 167 33.01 -13.17 0.31
CA GLN A 167 32.38 -14.27 -0.42
C GLN A 167 32.75 -15.59 0.27
N PRO A 168 31.79 -16.48 0.55
CA PRO A 168 32.10 -17.85 0.98
C PRO A 168 32.41 -18.70 -0.26
N GLY A 169 33.51 -19.46 -0.19
CA GLY A 169 33.86 -20.53 -1.13
C GLY A 169 33.21 -21.85 -0.78
#